data_AF-A0A7S0VCP3-F1
#
_entry.id   AF-A0A7S0VCP3-F1
#
_cell.length_a   1.000
_cell.length_b   1.000
_cell.length_c   1.000
_cell.angle_alpha   90.00
_cell.angle_beta   90.00
_cell.angle_gamma   90.00
#
_symmetry.space_group_name_H-M   'P 1'
#
loop_
_entity.id
_entity.type
_entity.pdbx_description
1 polymer ?
#
loop_
_entity_poly.entity_id
_entity_poly.type
_entity_poly.pdbx_seq_one_letter_code
_entity_poly.pdbx_strand_id
1 'polypeptide(L)'
;MVTADEVKAKLKELGQSHLLEGLSGEQEGALLAQAGELHRQLPGGLDAYVASARRLLQNAADGVNPFSGFSPSVPVGEALSAGTPPFMEMEDLGIGEVRSA
;
A
#
# COMPACT_ATOMS: atom_id res chain seq x y z
N MET A 1 -8.90 -22.23 -1.26
CA MET A 1 -9.19 -21.48 -0.01
C MET A 1 -8.03 -21.76 0.91
N VAL A 2 -7.29 -20.74 1.38
CA VAL A 2 -6.16 -20.98 2.31
C VAL A 2 -6.75 -21.41 3.65
N THR A 3 -6.30 -22.54 4.17
CA THR A 3 -6.79 -23.15 5.42
C THR A 3 -6.16 -22.50 6.65
N ALA A 4 -6.80 -22.64 7.81
CA ALA A 4 -6.26 -22.12 9.07
C ALA A 4 -4.87 -22.69 9.38
N ASP A 5 -4.64 -23.98 9.08
CA ASP A 5 -3.34 -24.64 9.28
C ASP A 5 -2.25 -24.09 8.36
N GLU A 6 -2.58 -23.81 7.09
CA GLU A 6 -1.64 -23.17 6.15
C GLU A 6 -1.28 -21.74 6.60
N VAL A 7 -2.27 -20.96 7.07
CA VAL A 7 -2.03 -19.62 7.62
C VAL A 7 -1.16 -19.70 8.88
N LYS A 8 -1.44 -20.65 9.78
CA LYS A 8 -0.67 -20.87 11.00
C LYS A 8 0.77 -21.26 10.72
N ALA A 9 0.99 -22.16 9.76
CA ALA A 9 2.33 -22.54 9.30
C ALA A 9 3.09 -21.33 8.75
N LYS A 10 2.43 -20.53 7.90
CA LYS A 10 3.02 -19.32 7.33
C LYS A 10 3.37 -18.26 8.38
N LEU A 11 2.51 -18.02 9.36
CA LEU A 11 2.82 -17.12 10.47
C LEU A 11 4.06 -17.60 11.24
N LYS A 12 4.18 -18.91 11.48
CA LYS A 12 5.37 -19.50 12.11
C LYS A 12 6.64 -19.29 11.27
N GLU A 13 6.59 -19.56 9.98
CA GLU A 13 7.71 -19.35 9.04
C GLU A 13 8.18 -17.88 9.02
N LEU A 14 7.23 -16.94 9.12
CA LEU A 14 7.52 -15.50 9.14
C LEU A 14 7.98 -14.97 10.51
N GLY A 15 8.11 -15.85 11.52
CA GLY A 15 8.53 -15.50 12.88
C GLY A 15 7.43 -14.83 13.72
N GLN A 16 6.16 -15.06 13.38
CA GLN A 16 4.99 -14.43 14.00
C GLN A 16 4.22 -15.37 14.95
N SER A 17 4.88 -16.40 15.49
CA SER A 17 4.23 -17.35 16.41
C SER A 17 3.67 -16.72 17.68
N HIS A 18 4.27 -15.62 18.13
CA HIS A 18 3.83 -14.86 19.31
C HIS A 18 2.38 -14.36 19.21
N LEU A 19 1.84 -14.20 17.99
CA LEU A 19 0.45 -13.78 17.78
C LEU A 19 -0.58 -14.81 18.26
N LEU A 20 -0.18 -16.08 18.43
CA LEU A 20 -1.06 -17.18 18.83
C LEU A 20 -0.92 -17.52 20.32
N GLU A 21 0.05 -16.92 21.01
CA GLU A 21 0.34 -17.25 22.40
C GLU A 21 -0.76 -16.71 23.33
N GLY A 22 -1.26 -17.57 24.22
CA GLY A 22 -2.27 -17.18 25.21
C GLY A 22 -3.69 -17.00 24.67
N LEU A 23 -3.94 -17.28 23.39
CA LEU A 23 -5.28 -17.24 22.80
C LEU A 23 -6.09 -18.50 23.15
N SER A 24 -7.39 -18.31 23.37
CA SER A 24 -8.34 -19.43 23.35
C SER A 24 -8.50 -20.00 21.94
N GLY A 25 -9.04 -21.21 21.81
CA GLY A 25 -9.25 -21.83 20.49
C GLY A 25 -10.17 -21.01 19.56
N GLU A 26 -11.17 -20.33 20.13
CA GLU A 26 -12.05 -19.43 19.36
C GLU A 26 -11.30 -18.18 18.88
N GLN A 27 -10.49 -17.57 19.75
CA GLN A 27 -9.69 -16.39 19.41
C GLN A 27 -8.63 -16.72 18.38
N GLU A 28 -7.95 -17.87 18.52
CA GLU A 28 -6.98 -18.35 17.56
C GLU A 28 -7.64 -18.56 16.18
N GLY A 29 -8.79 -19.24 16.15
CA GLY A 29 -9.55 -19.46 14.92
C GLY A 29 -9.96 -18.14 14.23
N ALA A 30 -10.44 -17.17 14.99
CA ALA A 30 -10.81 -15.85 14.48
C ALA A 30 -9.61 -15.09 13.90
N LEU A 31 -8.47 -15.13 14.58
CA LEU A 31 -7.24 -14.48 14.11
C LEU A 31 -6.70 -15.15 12.83
N LEU A 32 -6.69 -16.48 12.76
CA LEU A 32 -6.25 -17.22 11.57
C LEU A 32 -7.17 -16.95 10.37
N ALA A 33 -8.48 -16.79 10.60
CA ALA A 33 -9.42 -16.40 9.55
C ALA A 33 -9.11 -14.99 9.01
N GLN A 34 -8.84 -14.02 9.89
CA GLN A 34 -8.46 -12.66 9.51
C GLN A 34 -7.13 -12.64 8.75
N ALA A 35 -6.12 -13.34 9.25
CA ALA A 35 -4.82 -13.45 8.58
C ALA A 35 -4.93 -14.14 7.21
N GLY A 36 -5.81 -15.13 7.07
CA GLY A 36 -6.12 -15.78 5.80
C GLY A 36 -6.79 -14.85 4.78
N GLU A 37 -7.63 -13.92 5.22
CA GLU A 37 -8.22 -12.89 4.36
C GLU A 37 -7.16 -11.87 3.92
N LEU A 38 -6.34 -11.38 4.85
CA LEU A 38 -5.23 -10.47 4.54
C LEU A 38 -4.24 -11.10 3.55
N HIS A 39 -3.92 -12.39 3.72
CA HIS A 39 -3.04 -13.11 2.79
C HIS A 39 -3.58 -13.10 1.35
N ARG A 40 -4.91 -13.08 1.15
CA ARG A 40 -5.53 -13.01 -0.18
C ARG A 40 -5.58 -11.60 -0.76
N GLN A 41 -5.83 -10.60 0.09
CA GLN A 41 -6.00 -9.22 -0.35
C GLN A 41 -4.66 -8.53 -0.64
N LEU A 42 -3.60 -8.93 0.05
CA LEU A 42 -2.28 -8.33 -0.11
C LEU A 42 -1.59 -8.84 -1.38
N PRO A 43 -1.08 -7.96 -2.26
CA PRO A 43 -0.21 -8.36 -3.36
C PRO A 43 1.00 -9.14 -2.84
N GLY A 44 1.14 -10.41 -3.25
CA GLY A 44 2.19 -11.31 -2.76
C GLY A 44 1.97 -11.85 -1.33
N GLY A 45 0.79 -11.62 -0.75
CA GLY A 45 0.38 -12.13 0.54
C GLY A 45 1.22 -11.65 1.72
N LEU A 46 1.08 -12.37 2.84
CA LEU A 46 1.79 -12.06 4.09
C LEU A 46 3.31 -12.10 3.94
N ASP A 47 3.85 -12.94 3.05
CA ASP A 47 5.28 -13.05 2.80
C ASP A 47 5.85 -11.74 2.26
N ALA A 48 5.24 -11.22 1.19
CA ALA A 48 5.65 -9.96 0.58
C ALA A 48 5.47 -8.77 1.54
N TYR A 49 4.42 -8.81 2.35
CA TYR A 49 4.17 -7.80 3.38
C TYR A 49 5.27 -7.77 4.45
N VAL A 50 5.59 -8.93 5.05
CA VAL A 50 6.65 -9.01 6.07
C VAL A 50 8.03 -8.70 5.49
N ALA A 51 8.32 -9.16 4.27
CA ALA A 51 9.58 -8.85 3.59
C ALA A 51 9.73 -7.33 3.34
N SER A 52 8.65 -6.68 2.88
CA SER A 52 8.63 -5.24 2.67
C SER A 52 8.79 -4.46 3.97
N ALA A 53 8.09 -4.86 5.03
CA ALA A 53 8.20 -4.24 6.34
C ALA A 53 9.63 -4.29 6.88
N ARG A 54 10.29 -5.46 6.82
CA ARG A 54 11.69 -5.63 7.24
C ARG A 54 12.63 -4.71 6.46
N ARG A 55 12.48 -4.66 5.13
CA ARG A 55 13.29 -3.76 4.27
C ARG A 55 13.06 -2.29 4.61
N LEU A 56 11.82 -1.87 4.80
CA LEU A 56 11.49 -0.47 5.14
C LEU A 56 12.05 -0.07 6.50
N LEU A 57 11.96 -0.95 7.50
CA LEU A 57 12.54 -0.72 8.82
C LEU A 57 14.07 -0.62 8.76
N GLN A 58 14.72 -1.49 7.99
CA GLN A 58 16.17 -1.42 7.78
C GLN A 58 16.57 -0.11 7.08
N ASN A 59 15.89 0.25 6.00
CA ASN A 59 16.12 1.52 5.30
C ASN A 59 15.93 2.74 6.21
N ALA A 60 14.92 2.71 7.09
CA ALA A 60 14.69 3.76 8.06
C ALA A 60 15.82 3.84 9.10
N ALA A 61 16.29 2.70 9.60
CA ALA A 61 17.43 2.62 10.52
C ALA A 61 18.73 3.13 9.88
N ASP A 62 18.94 2.83 8.59
CA ASP A 62 20.12 3.25 7.82
C ASP A 62 20.02 4.70 7.29
N GLY A 63 18.92 5.41 7.58
CA GLY A 63 18.72 6.79 7.14
C GLY A 63 18.61 6.94 5.61
N VAL A 64 18.17 5.91 4.90
CA VAL A 64 18.03 5.91 3.44
C VAL A 64 16.98 6.95 3.03
N ASN A 65 17.41 7.99 2.32
CA ASN A 65 16.52 8.98 1.74
C ASN A 65 16.00 8.50 0.37
N PRO A 66 14.70 8.17 0.21
CA PRO A 66 14.15 7.73 -1.07
C PRO A 66 14.17 8.83 -2.15
N PHE A 67 14.35 10.10 -1.75
CA PHE A 67 14.44 11.25 -2.64
C PHE A 67 15.90 11.69 -2.89
N SER A 68 16.89 10.90 -2.48
CA SER A 68 18.29 11.22 -2.78
C SER A 68 18.50 11.35 -4.29
N GLY A 69 19.08 12.47 -4.74
CA GLY A 69 19.28 12.79 -6.16
C GLY A 69 18.10 13.52 -6.82
N PHE A 70 16.96 13.66 -6.14
CA PHE A 70 15.88 14.51 -6.61
C PHE A 70 16.03 15.93 -6.05
N SER A 71 15.69 16.92 -6.86
CA SER A 71 15.55 18.32 -6.43
C SER A 71 14.11 18.76 -6.60
N PRO A 72 13.47 19.30 -5.55
CA PRO A 72 12.12 19.82 -5.68
C PRO A 72 12.15 21.01 -6.63
N SER A 73 11.24 21.02 -7.60
CA SER A 73 11.00 22.16 -8.48
C SER A 73 9.52 22.51 -8.42
N VAL A 74 9.21 23.79 -8.20
CA VAL A 74 7.85 24.28 -8.41
C VAL A 74 7.66 24.42 -9.92
N PRO A 75 6.73 23.69 -10.55
CA PRO A 75 6.45 23.89 -11.97
C PRO A 75 5.92 25.31 -12.18
N VAL A 76 6.30 25.93 -13.30
CA VAL A 76 5.71 27.21 -13.70
C VAL A 76 4.27 26.93 -14.13
N GLY A 77 3.33 27.24 -13.25
CA GLY A 77 1.91 27.24 -13.58
C GLY A 77 1.47 28.58 -14.15
N GLU A 78 0.33 28.58 -14.84
CA GLU A 78 -0.31 29.79 -15.35
C GLU A 78 -1.57 30.09 -14.55
N ALA A 79 -1.73 31.33 -14.10
CA ALA A 79 -2.97 31.80 -13.51
C ALA A 79 -3.91 32.25 -14.62
N LEU A 80 -4.95 31.44 -14.89
CA LEU A 80 -5.96 31.76 -15.89
C LEU A 80 -7.10 32.56 -15.24
N SER A 81 -7.44 33.69 -15.83
CA SER A 81 -8.62 34.45 -15.41
C SER A 81 -9.87 33.85 -16.03
N ALA A 82 -10.89 33.59 -15.21
CA ALA A 82 -12.14 33.00 -15.67
C ALA A 82 -12.76 33.79 -16.83
N GLY A 83 -13.25 33.08 -17.85
CA GLY A 83 -13.86 33.67 -19.04
C GLY A 83 -12.89 34.30 -20.05
N THR A 84 -11.57 34.22 -19.81
CA THR A 84 -10.58 34.59 -20.83
C THR A 84 -10.41 33.51 -21.90
N PRO A 85 -9.92 33.83 -23.11
CA PRO A 85 -9.70 32.82 -24.14
C PRO A 85 -8.80 31.65 -23.68
N PRO A 86 -7.66 31.87 -22.99
CA PRO A 86 -6.86 30.76 -22.46
C PRO A 86 -7.61 29.89 -21.44
N PHE A 87 -8.51 30.48 -20.64
CA PHE A 87 -9.37 29.73 -19.74
C PHE A 87 -10.35 28.83 -20.51
N MET A 88 -11.01 29.36 -21.54
CA MET A 88 -11.97 28.61 -22.35
C MET A 88 -11.30 27.47 -23.13
N GLU A 89 -10.09 27.70 -23.66
CA GLU A 89 -9.31 26.67 -24.36
C GLU A 89 -8.99 25.48 -23.44
N MET A 90 -8.62 25.74 -22.19
CA MET A 90 -8.33 24.68 -21.22
C MET A 90 -9.60 23.96 -20.74
N GLU A 91 -10.73 24.67 -20.62
CA GLU A 91 -12.04 24.06 -20.33
C GLU A 91 -12.50 23.13 -21.45
N ASP A 92 -12.36 23.53 -22.72
CA ASP A 92 -12.72 22.71 -23.87
C ASP A 92 -11.87 21.44 -23.95
N LEU A 93 -10.56 21.55 -23.71
CA LEU A 93 -9.65 20.40 -23.59
C LEU A 93 -10.10 19.46 -22.46
N GLY A 94 -10.39 20.00 -21.27
CA GLY A 94 -10.85 19.23 -20.12
C GLY A 94 -12.17 18.49 -20.39
N ILE A 95 -13.13 19.13 -21.05
CA ILE A 95 -14.40 18.51 -21.46
C ILE A 95 -14.17 17.36 -22.46
N GLY A 96 -13.19 17.52 -23.36
CA GLY A 96 -12.78 16.46 -24.30
C GLY A 96 -12.26 15.21 -23.60
N GLU A 97 -11.41 15.37 -22.59
CA GLU A 97 -10.86 14.26 -21.79
C GLU A 97 -11.94 13.55 -20.97
N VAL A 98 -12.84 14.31 -20.33
CA VAL A 98 -13.96 13.74 -19.55
C VAL A 98 -14.89 12.87 -20.41
N ARG A 99 -15.06 13.21 -21.67
CA ARG A 99 -15.89 12.44 -22.61
C ARG A 99 -15.18 11.20 -23.18
N SER A 100 -13.85 11.14 -23.04
CA SER A 100 -13.01 10.08 -23.59
C SER A 100 -12.62 9.03 -22.54
N ALA A 101 -12.93 9.29 -21.26
CA ALA A 101 -12.77 8.37 -20.12
C ALA A 101 -14.04 7.53 -19.89
#